data_AF-A0A6J8E8L8-F1
#
_entry.id   AF-A0A6J8E8L8-F1
#
_cell.length_a   1.000
_cell.length_b   1.000
_cell.length_c   1.000
_cell.angle_alpha   90.00
_cell.angle_beta   90.00
_cell.angle_gamma   90.00
#
_symmetry.space_group_name_H-M   'P 1'
#
loop_
_entity.id
_entity.type
_entity.pdbx_description
1 polymer ?
#
loop_
_entity_poly.entity_id
_entity_poly.type
_entity_poly.pdbx_seq_one_letter_code
_entity_poly.pdbx_strand_id
1 'polypeptide(L)'
;MGSVNITCPEHGCKEIVADAVLLTFINVFEVLGIKRRDHDLKLQASDAKWCPNPNCCRVIIVTNPEKAKDVACKCGAHICFQCLQPPHWPVPCDKAPAYWKKLKLLGDDITISESFVKVRGKSCPKCKRFVEKLGGCFYMSCACGANFCWGCLGTYPNNHIPSEKCNQYKHGDMKGTTTLQVTEEEGYTNVSNRNRSGDYKKAVNHRKGRHPLKISKLRTGSRQIIFKCKNIAKRKGPLYFQMFDGTEDNVSICSDVEEKIKELLNNMVSVYIELHHMAEYCYVFIDKLMKSGIKCSQLRGNADILGYLADRIFSILTDSGDVKDCRPLLSSLLQIQQNTVDITKNIVSFTKKFTV
;
A
#
# COMPACT_ATOMS: atom_id res chain seq x y z
N MET A 1 17.42 -12.38 26.62
CA MET A 1 17.49 -11.01 26.07
C MET A 1 16.47 -10.18 26.82
N GLY A 2 16.92 -9.16 27.55
CA GLY A 2 16.21 -8.59 28.70
C GLY A 2 15.35 -7.36 28.39
N SER A 3 14.38 -7.10 29.29
CA SER A 3 13.61 -5.85 29.38
C SER A 3 14.55 -4.64 29.50
N VAL A 4 14.26 -3.55 28.80
CA VAL A 4 15.13 -2.36 28.80
C VAL A 4 14.53 -1.31 29.74
N ASN A 5 14.74 -1.52 31.04
CA ASN A 5 14.36 -0.54 32.05
C ASN A 5 15.46 0.54 32.12
N ILE A 6 15.09 1.80 31.83
CA ILE A 6 15.96 2.95 32.04
C ILE A 6 15.94 3.28 33.53
N THR A 7 17.11 3.28 34.17
CA THR A 7 17.27 3.58 35.59
C THR A 7 17.86 4.97 35.79
N CYS A 8 17.72 5.49 37.02
CA CYS A 8 18.31 6.76 37.42
C CYS A 8 19.82 6.79 37.12
N PRO A 9 20.35 7.87 36.53
CA PRO A 9 21.77 7.96 36.20
C PRO A 9 22.70 8.13 37.42
N GLU A 10 22.14 8.39 38.61
CA GLU A 10 22.90 8.53 39.86
C GLU A 10 23.61 7.22 40.24
N HIS A 11 24.85 7.31 40.72
CA HIS A 11 25.67 6.14 40.99
C HIS A 11 25.05 5.25 42.07
N GLY A 12 24.84 3.97 41.75
CA GLY A 12 24.27 2.99 42.68
C GLY A 12 22.75 3.06 42.83
N CYS A 13 22.08 4.05 42.22
CA CYS A 13 20.63 4.11 42.20
C CYS A 13 20.06 3.11 41.18
N LYS A 14 19.03 2.35 41.57
CA LYS A 14 18.35 1.36 40.71
C LYS A 14 16.90 1.74 40.41
N GLU A 15 16.48 2.95 40.78
CA GLU A 15 15.13 3.42 40.58
C GLU A 15 14.83 3.51 39.08
N ILE A 16 13.67 3.01 38.67
CA ILE A 16 13.26 3.01 37.25
C ILE A 16 12.67 4.38 36.93
N VAL A 17 13.15 4.98 35.85
CA VAL A 17 12.63 6.26 35.38
C VAL A 17 11.24 6.06 34.79
N ALA A 18 10.25 6.76 35.34
CA ALA A 18 8.87 6.69 34.87
C ALA A 18 8.72 7.26 33.46
N ASP A 19 7.77 6.73 32.68
CA ASP A 19 7.52 7.14 31.30
C ASP A 19 7.20 8.62 31.15
N ALA A 20 6.47 9.19 32.12
CA ALA A 20 6.15 10.61 32.13
C ALA A 20 7.41 11.48 32.19
N VAL A 21 8.43 11.03 32.94
CA VAL A 21 9.73 11.71 33.05
C VAL A 21 10.55 11.49 31.78
N LEU A 22 10.52 10.30 31.19
CA LEU A 22 11.18 10.06 29.90
C LEU A 22 10.60 10.96 28.80
N LEU A 23 9.27 11.11 28.73
CA LEU A 23 8.58 11.95 27.75
C LEU A 23 8.91 13.45 27.90
N THR A 24 9.45 13.91 29.04
CA THR A 24 9.93 15.29 29.18
C THR A 24 11.34 15.52 28.63
N PHE A 25 12.18 14.48 28.55
CA PHE A 25 13.60 14.62 28.17
C PHE A 25 13.91 14.09 26.77
N ILE A 26 13.13 13.14 26.26
CA ILE A 26 13.37 12.51 24.95
C ILE A 26 12.12 12.51 24.07
N ASN A 27 12.33 12.33 22.77
CA ASN A 27 11.26 12.31 21.79
C ASN A 27 10.29 11.13 22.07
N VAL A 28 8.99 11.38 21.94
CA VAL A 28 7.94 10.36 22.07
C VAL A 28 8.20 9.10 21.24
N PHE A 29 8.82 9.22 20.06
CA PHE A 29 9.17 8.08 19.22
C PHE A 29 10.22 7.15 19.86
N GLU A 30 11.17 7.69 20.63
CA GLU A 30 12.17 6.91 21.35
C GLU A 30 11.55 6.14 22.53
N VAL A 31 10.66 6.81 23.29
CA VAL A 31 9.90 6.19 24.38
C VAL A 31 9.02 5.05 23.85
N LEU A 32 8.33 5.27 22.74
CA LEU A 32 7.54 4.25 22.06
C LEU A 32 8.42 3.08 21.57
N GLY A 33 9.65 3.35 21.12
CA GLY A 33 10.61 2.32 20.73
C GLY A 33 11.05 1.44 21.90
N ILE A 34 11.29 2.03 23.08
CA ILE A 34 11.61 1.29 24.32
C ILE A 34 10.43 0.42 24.73
N LYS A 35 9.21 0.98 24.75
CA LYS A 35 8.00 0.22 25.08
C LYS A 35 7.72 -0.90 24.10
N ARG A 36 7.96 -0.69 22.81
CA ARG A 36 7.85 -1.74 21.79
C ARG A 36 8.74 -2.92 22.14
N ARG A 37 10.01 -2.68 22.52
CA ARG A 37 10.95 -3.74 22.95
C ARG A 37 10.48 -4.52 24.17
N ASP A 38 9.91 -3.83 25.18
CA ASP A 38 9.35 -4.52 26.35
C ASP A 38 8.12 -5.36 25.99
N HIS A 39 7.30 -4.88 25.05
CA HIS A 39 6.15 -5.63 24.53
C HIS A 39 6.55 -6.79 23.62
N ASP A 40 7.68 -6.71 22.89
CA ASP A 40 8.19 -7.81 22.04
C ASP A 40 8.34 -9.11 22.82
N LEU A 41 8.87 -9.02 24.05
CA LEU A 41 9.05 -10.17 24.95
C LEU A 41 7.71 -10.78 25.37
N LYS A 42 6.69 -9.95 25.62
CA LYS A 42 5.35 -10.41 25.99
C LYS A 42 4.62 -11.03 24.80
N LEU A 43 4.87 -10.51 23.59
CA LEU A 43 4.18 -10.95 22.37
C LEU A 43 4.71 -12.28 21.84
N GLN A 44 6.00 -12.58 22.04
CA GLN A 44 6.58 -13.89 21.69
C GLN A 44 5.89 -15.07 22.38
N ALA A 45 5.21 -14.84 23.51
CA ALA A 45 4.49 -15.86 24.28
C ALA A 45 2.97 -15.87 24.01
N SER A 46 2.48 -15.19 22.96
CA SER A 46 1.05 -14.96 22.75
C SER A 46 0.60 -15.14 21.30
N ASP A 47 -0.71 -15.26 21.09
CA ASP A 47 -1.40 -15.27 19.79
C ASP A 47 -1.50 -13.87 19.15
N ALA A 48 -0.43 -13.09 19.27
CA ALA A 48 -0.38 -11.70 18.84
C ALA A 48 0.95 -11.37 18.17
N LYS A 49 0.89 -10.60 17.09
CA LYS A 49 2.06 -10.19 16.31
C LYS A 49 2.00 -8.72 15.96
N TRP A 50 3.15 -8.07 15.90
CA TRP A 50 3.22 -6.69 15.43
C TRP A 50 2.80 -6.57 13.97
N CYS A 51 2.13 -5.46 13.66
CA CYS A 51 1.98 -5.04 12.29
C CYS A 51 3.38 -4.73 11.69
N PRO A 52 3.76 -5.31 10.54
CA PRO A 52 5.08 -5.09 9.95
C PRO A 52 5.23 -3.70 9.33
N ASN A 53 4.17 -2.90 9.23
CA ASN A 53 4.29 -1.51 8.81
C ASN A 53 5.06 -0.73 9.89
N PRO A 54 6.25 -0.18 9.59
CA PRO A 54 7.12 0.46 10.58
C PRO A 54 6.44 1.64 11.28
N ASN A 55 5.50 2.29 10.58
CA ASN A 55 4.77 3.46 11.06
C ASN A 55 3.48 3.12 11.83
N CYS A 56 3.07 1.85 11.90
CA CYS A 56 1.74 1.47 12.37
C CYS A 56 1.65 1.18 13.87
N CYS A 57 2.76 0.82 14.54
CA CYS A 57 2.87 0.60 16.00
C CYS A 57 1.74 -0.22 16.65
N ARG A 58 0.96 -0.98 15.89
CA ARG A 58 -0.20 -1.75 16.35
C ARG A 58 0.15 -3.23 16.42
N VAL A 59 -0.49 -3.91 17.36
CA VAL A 59 -0.46 -5.36 17.50
C VAL A 59 -1.72 -5.94 16.89
N ILE A 60 -1.57 -7.04 16.15
CA ILE A 60 -2.65 -7.84 15.59
C ILE A 60 -2.83 -9.05 16.51
N ILE A 61 -4.04 -9.23 17.02
CA ILE A 61 -4.41 -10.34 17.91
C ILE A 61 -5.43 -11.20 17.18
N VAL A 62 -5.25 -12.52 17.20
CA VAL A 62 -6.16 -13.48 16.55
C VAL A 62 -6.65 -14.52 17.53
N THR A 63 -7.91 -14.95 17.39
CA THR A 63 -8.53 -15.97 18.26
C THR A 63 -8.12 -17.40 17.87
N ASN A 64 -7.72 -17.61 16.62
CA ASN A 64 -7.29 -18.91 16.12
C ASN A 64 -6.10 -18.73 15.15
N PRO A 65 -4.86 -18.76 15.66
CA PRO A 65 -3.64 -18.53 14.87
C PRO A 65 -3.46 -19.49 13.70
N GLU A 66 -3.87 -20.75 13.87
CA GLU A 66 -3.69 -21.77 12.86
C GLU A 66 -4.52 -21.50 11.60
N LYS A 67 -5.75 -20.99 11.80
CA LYS A 67 -6.71 -20.66 10.74
C LYS A 67 -6.58 -19.22 10.24
N ALA A 68 -6.02 -18.30 11.03
CA ALA A 68 -5.79 -16.93 10.63
C ALA A 68 -4.61 -16.86 9.65
N LYS A 69 -4.88 -17.00 8.34
CA LYS A 69 -3.85 -16.85 7.30
C LYS A 69 -3.77 -15.43 6.79
N ASP A 70 -4.85 -14.85 6.27
CA ASP A 70 -4.89 -13.46 5.78
C ASP A 70 -5.55 -12.56 6.84
N VAL A 71 -4.83 -11.53 7.30
CA VAL A 71 -5.31 -10.58 8.31
C VAL A 71 -5.03 -9.14 7.89
N ALA A 72 -6.00 -8.26 8.14
CA ALA A 72 -5.90 -6.84 7.87
C ALA A 72 -5.68 -6.06 9.17
N CYS A 73 -4.69 -5.15 9.16
CA CYS A 73 -4.49 -4.17 10.21
C CYS A 73 -5.26 -2.87 9.89
N LYS A 74 -5.74 -2.16 10.91
CA LYS A 74 -6.40 -0.84 10.76
C LYS A 74 -5.55 0.22 10.05
N CYS A 75 -4.24 0.03 9.87
CA CYS A 75 -3.42 0.94 9.05
C CYS A 75 -3.47 0.61 7.54
N GLY A 76 -4.26 -0.39 7.15
CA GLY A 76 -4.41 -0.86 5.78
C GLY A 76 -3.33 -1.83 5.33
N ALA A 77 -2.50 -2.34 6.24
CA ALA A 77 -1.57 -3.43 5.92
C ALA A 77 -2.32 -4.75 5.94
N HIS A 78 -2.25 -5.51 4.85
CA HIS A 78 -2.72 -6.89 4.76
C HIS A 78 -1.51 -7.82 4.78
N ILE A 79 -1.55 -8.84 5.61
CA ILE A 79 -0.40 -9.72 5.84
C ILE A 79 -0.85 -11.16 6.05
N CYS A 80 0.06 -12.08 5.77
CA CYS A 80 -0.05 -13.42 6.29
C CYS A 80 0.29 -13.41 7.78
N PHE A 81 -0.64 -13.79 8.67
CA PHE A 81 -0.35 -13.80 10.11
C PHE A 81 0.77 -14.79 10.46
N GLN A 82 0.93 -15.89 9.72
CA GLN A 82 1.97 -16.89 10.01
C GLN A 82 3.39 -16.35 9.79
N CYS A 83 3.67 -15.78 8.61
CA CYS A 83 5.02 -15.36 8.21
C CYS A 83 5.22 -13.84 8.15
N LEU A 84 4.18 -13.04 8.39
CA LEU A 84 4.17 -11.57 8.33
C LEU A 84 4.52 -10.97 6.96
N GLN A 85 4.48 -11.80 5.90
CA GLN A 85 4.69 -11.38 4.51
C GLN A 85 3.35 -11.04 3.82
N PRO A 86 3.34 -10.54 2.57
CA PRO A 86 2.09 -10.29 1.85
C PRO A 86 1.16 -11.52 1.80
N PRO A 87 -0.17 -11.34 1.79
CA PRO A 87 -1.12 -12.44 1.73
C PRO A 87 -0.86 -13.33 0.51
N HIS A 88 -0.77 -14.63 0.76
CA HIS A 88 -0.36 -15.60 -0.26
C HIS A 88 -1.27 -16.84 -0.27
N TRP A 89 -2.48 -16.77 0.30
CA TRP A 89 -3.45 -17.86 0.18
C TRP A 89 -3.83 -18.08 -1.30
N PRO A 90 -3.96 -19.32 -1.79
CA PRO A 90 -3.90 -20.60 -1.07
C PRO A 90 -2.50 -21.23 -1.01
N VAL A 91 -1.45 -20.53 -1.42
CA VAL A 91 -0.07 -21.04 -1.39
C VAL A 91 0.41 -21.11 0.06
N PRO A 92 1.01 -22.23 0.51
CA PRO A 92 1.57 -22.31 1.85
C PRO A 92 2.83 -21.44 1.99
N CYS A 93 3.18 -21.04 3.22
CA CYS A 93 4.24 -20.04 3.48
C CYS A 93 5.61 -20.45 2.92
N ASP A 94 5.95 -21.74 2.95
CA ASP A 94 7.18 -22.32 2.40
C ASP A 94 7.32 -22.10 0.89
N LYS A 95 6.20 -22.09 0.16
CA LYS A 95 6.16 -21.92 -1.30
C LYS A 95 5.88 -20.47 -1.73
N ALA A 96 5.59 -19.59 -0.79
CA ALA A 96 5.26 -18.18 -1.07
C ALA A 96 6.40 -17.44 -1.83
N PRO A 97 7.70 -17.61 -1.50
CA PRO A 97 8.78 -16.95 -2.23
C PRO A 97 8.83 -17.33 -3.72
N ALA A 98 8.69 -18.62 -4.02
CA ALA A 98 8.65 -19.13 -5.40
C ALA A 98 7.42 -18.61 -6.15
N TYR A 99 6.28 -18.52 -5.46
CA TYR A 99 5.05 -17.96 -6.01
C TYR A 99 5.21 -16.48 -6.38
N TRP A 100 5.75 -15.63 -5.49
CA TRP A 100 5.98 -14.22 -5.80
C TRP A 100 6.99 -14.04 -6.93
N LYS A 101 8.08 -14.81 -6.95
CA LYS A 101 9.02 -14.81 -8.08
C LYS A 101 8.31 -15.12 -9.40
N LYS A 102 7.39 -16.09 -9.40
CA LYS A 102 6.56 -16.42 -10.57
C LYS A 102 5.59 -15.29 -10.92
N LEU A 103 4.97 -14.63 -9.94
CA LEU A 103 4.11 -13.47 -10.21
C LEU A 103 4.90 -12.33 -10.86
N LYS A 104 6.12 -12.05 -10.37
CA LYS A 104 7.02 -11.05 -10.96
C LYS A 104 7.34 -11.38 -12.42
N LEU A 105 7.79 -12.61 -12.69
CA LEU A 105 8.06 -13.10 -14.06
C LEU A 105 6.84 -13.00 -14.99
N LEU A 106 5.63 -13.12 -14.46
CA LEU A 106 4.40 -13.09 -15.22
C LEU A 106 3.80 -11.68 -15.35
N GLY A 107 4.40 -10.64 -14.75
CA GLY A 107 3.82 -9.29 -14.67
C GLY A 107 2.53 -9.22 -13.85
N ASP A 108 2.35 -10.19 -12.95
CA ASP A 108 1.15 -10.38 -12.14
C ASP A 108 1.34 -9.92 -10.69
N ASP A 109 2.52 -9.41 -10.34
CA ASP A 109 2.84 -8.89 -9.01
C ASP A 109 2.54 -7.39 -8.93
N ILE A 110 1.74 -7.00 -7.94
CA ILE A 110 1.37 -5.60 -7.68
C ILE A 110 2.31 -4.88 -6.71
N THR A 111 3.26 -5.61 -6.13
CA THR A 111 4.31 -5.06 -5.26
C THR A 111 5.49 -4.51 -6.05
N ILE A 112 5.50 -4.73 -7.38
CA ILE A 112 6.33 -3.97 -8.30
C ILE A 112 5.78 -2.53 -8.29
N SER A 113 6.21 -1.74 -7.30
CA SER A 113 6.42 -0.34 -7.60
C SER A 113 7.39 -0.34 -8.76
N GLU A 114 7.05 0.32 -9.87
CA GLU A 114 8.06 0.69 -10.83
C GLU A 114 9.10 1.53 -10.06
N SER A 115 10.14 0.88 -9.54
CA SER A 115 11.26 1.50 -8.84
C SER A 115 12.10 2.18 -9.90
N PHE A 116 11.55 3.23 -10.51
CA PHE A 116 12.30 4.07 -11.42
C PHE A 116 13.29 4.85 -10.58
N VAL A 117 14.56 4.49 -10.67
CA VAL A 117 15.64 5.33 -10.16
C VAL A 117 15.83 6.43 -11.20
N LYS A 118 15.37 7.65 -10.87
CA LYS A 118 15.59 8.83 -11.71
C LYS A 118 17.00 9.35 -11.46
N VAL A 119 17.92 8.99 -12.36
CA VAL A 119 19.30 9.47 -12.32
C VAL A 119 19.44 10.71 -13.21
N ARG A 120 20.08 11.77 -12.72
CA ARG A 120 20.38 12.97 -13.51
C ARG A 120 21.83 12.97 -13.94
N GLY A 121 22.07 13.18 -15.23
CA GLY A 121 23.41 13.09 -15.78
C GLY A 121 23.61 13.81 -17.10
N LYS A 122 24.83 13.80 -17.62
CA LYS A 122 25.17 14.34 -18.96
C LYS A 122 25.80 13.24 -19.81
N SER A 123 25.68 13.37 -21.13
CA SER A 123 26.34 12.45 -22.07
C SER A 123 27.80 12.81 -22.27
N CYS A 124 28.68 11.80 -22.28
CA CYS A 124 30.09 11.96 -22.61
C CYS A 124 30.26 12.61 -23.99
N PRO A 125 31.08 13.66 -24.16
CA PRO A 125 31.25 14.33 -25.46
C PRO A 125 31.81 13.40 -26.54
N LYS A 126 32.68 12.45 -26.17
CA LYS A 126 33.36 11.51 -27.09
C LYS A 126 32.47 10.33 -27.49
N CYS A 127 31.93 9.58 -26.52
CA CYS A 127 31.20 8.33 -26.78
C CYS A 127 29.68 8.41 -26.55
N LYS A 128 29.17 9.57 -26.12
CA LYS A 128 27.75 9.83 -25.79
C LYS A 128 27.14 8.99 -24.66
N ARG A 129 27.89 8.07 -24.03
CA ARG A 129 27.46 7.32 -22.84
C ARG A 129 27.01 8.28 -21.72
N PHE A 130 25.91 7.95 -21.05
CA PHE A 130 25.38 8.72 -19.93
C PHE A 130 26.32 8.63 -18.71
N VAL A 131 26.58 9.77 -18.07
CA VAL A 131 27.46 9.88 -16.91
C VAL A 131 26.71 10.64 -15.81
N GLU A 132 26.57 10.02 -14.65
CA GLU A 132 26.02 10.64 -13.44
C GLU A 132 27.11 11.44 -12.69
N LYS A 133 26.72 12.54 -12.04
CA LYS A 133 27.63 13.29 -11.16
C LYS A 133 27.40 12.90 -9.70
N LEU A 134 28.36 12.19 -9.11
CA LEU A 134 28.32 11.75 -7.71
C LEU A 134 28.89 12.79 -6.71
N GLY A 135 29.07 14.05 -7.14
CA GLY A 135 29.47 15.19 -6.31
C GLY A 135 30.90 15.71 -6.53
N GLY A 136 31.24 16.82 -5.87
CA GLY A 136 32.62 17.28 -5.65
C GLY A 136 33.31 18.03 -6.78
N CYS A 137 33.63 17.38 -7.90
CA CYS A 137 34.55 17.93 -8.92
C CYS A 137 33.87 18.20 -10.28
N PHE A 138 34.37 19.17 -11.06
CA PHE A 138 33.97 19.37 -12.46
C PHE A 138 34.74 18.48 -13.43
N TYR A 139 35.84 17.87 -13.02
CA TYR A 139 36.57 16.90 -13.81
C TYR A 139 35.85 15.54 -13.77
N MET A 140 35.50 15.02 -14.94
CA MET A 140 34.78 13.75 -15.09
C MET A 140 35.58 12.80 -15.96
N SER A 141 35.68 11.55 -15.53
CA SER A 141 36.27 10.46 -16.30
C SER A 141 35.18 9.52 -16.81
N CYS A 142 35.15 9.28 -18.12
CA CYS A 142 34.24 8.32 -18.73
C CYS A 142 34.90 6.95 -18.85
N ALA A 143 34.12 5.88 -18.74
CA ALA A 143 34.56 4.51 -18.95
C ALA A 143 35.15 4.24 -20.36
N CYS A 144 34.90 5.10 -21.36
CA CYS A 144 35.58 5.01 -22.66
C CYS A 144 37.02 5.57 -22.66
N GLY A 145 37.53 5.96 -21.49
CA GLY A 145 38.86 6.56 -21.31
C GLY A 145 38.92 8.06 -21.59
N ALA A 146 37.79 8.71 -21.92
CA ALA A 146 37.76 10.16 -22.15
C ALA A 146 37.57 10.93 -20.84
N ASN A 147 38.36 11.99 -20.64
CA ASN A 147 38.21 12.93 -19.53
C ASN A 147 37.62 14.23 -20.03
N PHE A 148 36.66 14.81 -19.30
CA PHE A 148 35.95 16.03 -19.73
C PHE A 148 35.47 16.86 -18.55
N CYS A 149 35.19 18.14 -18.79
CA CYS A 149 34.60 19.05 -17.81
C CYS A 149 33.07 18.91 -17.77
N TRP A 150 32.47 18.75 -16.58
CA TRP A 150 31.01 18.64 -16.39
C TRP A 150 30.23 19.90 -16.78
N GLY A 151 30.82 21.09 -16.55
CA GLY A 151 30.17 22.36 -16.84
C GLY A 151 29.99 22.57 -18.34
N CYS A 152 31.10 22.58 -19.08
CA CYS A 152 31.13 22.94 -20.50
C CYS A 152 31.22 21.74 -21.47
N LEU A 153 31.39 20.50 -20.97
CA LEU A 153 31.59 19.29 -21.77
C LEU A 153 32.85 19.28 -22.66
N GLY A 154 33.82 20.16 -22.40
CA GLY A 154 35.12 20.17 -23.08
C GLY A 154 36.00 18.98 -22.66
N THR A 155 36.69 18.37 -23.62
CA THR A 155 37.55 17.18 -23.42
C THR A 155 39.00 17.53 -23.10
N TYR A 156 39.63 16.77 -22.21
CA TYR A 156 41.08 16.80 -21.95
C TYR A 156 41.79 15.73 -22.82
N PRO A 157 43.07 15.90 -23.23
CA PRO A 157 44.04 16.95 -22.89
C PRO A 157 44.11 18.12 -23.90
N ASN A 158 43.34 18.08 -24.99
CA ASN A 158 43.40 19.11 -26.03
C ASN A 158 42.57 20.36 -25.64
N ASN A 159 43.21 21.33 -25.01
CA ASN A 159 42.75 22.73 -24.86
C ASN A 159 41.49 22.99 -24.01
N HIS A 160 41.25 22.27 -22.91
CA HIS A 160 40.35 22.80 -21.88
C HIS A 160 41.10 23.82 -21.00
N ILE A 161 41.13 25.08 -21.45
CA ILE A 161 41.53 26.23 -20.64
C ILE A 161 40.29 26.64 -19.82
N PRO A 162 40.38 26.79 -18.48
CA PRO A 162 39.29 27.36 -17.69
C PRO A 162 38.93 28.75 -18.23
N SER A 163 37.83 28.83 -18.99
CA SER A 163 37.31 30.09 -19.55
C SER A 163 36.11 30.58 -18.73
N GLU A 164 35.66 31.81 -18.97
CA GLU A 164 34.46 32.36 -18.32
C GLU A 164 33.23 31.46 -18.42
N LYS A 165 33.13 30.64 -19.48
CA LYS A 165 32.05 29.66 -19.67
C LYS A 165 32.07 28.50 -18.67
N CYS A 166 33.20 28.22 -18.04
CA CYS A 166 33.35 27.18 -17.01
C CYS A 166 32.92 27.71 -15.63
N ASN A 167 33.23 28.98 -15.34
CA ASN A 167 32.96 29.65 -14.07
C ASN A 167 31.47 29.99 -13.84
N GLN A 168 30.63 29.87 -14.88
CA GLN A 168 29.18 30.07 -14.76
C GLN A 168 28.45 28.95 -14.02
N TYR A 169 29.05 27.74 -13.95
CA TYR A 169 28.43 26.58 -13.33
C TYR A 169 28.86 26.46 -11.86
N LYS A 170 27.90 26.42 -10.94
CA LYS A 170 28.16 26.23 -9.49
C LYS A 170 28.21 24.75 -9.11
N HIS A 171 28.85 24.42 -7.98
CA HIS A 171 28.74 23.07 -7.39
C HIS A 171 27.26 22.77 -7.09
N GLY A 172 26.69 21.80 -7.80
CA GLY A 172 25.26 21.44 -7.71
C GLY A 172 24.39 21.92 -8.88
N ASP A 173 24.95 22.66 -9.84
CA ASP A 173 24.19 23.11 -11.02
C ASP A 173 23.76 21.92 -11.91
N MET A 174 22.46 21.84 -12.18
CA MET A 174 21.80 20.80 -12.98
C MET A 174 21.54 21.24 -14.43
N LYS A 175 21.98 22.44 -14.83
CA LYS A 175 21.75 22.99 -16.17
C LYS A 175 22.38 22.12 -17.26
N GLY A 176 21.55 21.69 -18.21
CA GLY A 176 21.94 20.80 -19.31
C GLY A 176 22.11 19.32 -18.91
N THR A 177 21.60 18.90 -17.75
CA THR A 177 21.48 17.47 -17.40
C THR A 177 20.22 16.86 -18.01
N THR A 178 20.31 15.62 -18.47
CA THR A 178 19.17 14.79 -18.87
C THR A 178 18.81 13.88 -17.71
N THR A 179 17.50 13.67 -17.51
CA THR A 179 17.03 12.67 -16.53
C THR A 179 16.91 11.33 -17.24
N LEU A 180 17.68 10.35 -16.80
CA LEU A 180 17.56 8.97 -17.24
C LEU A 180 16.72 8.23 -16.20
N GLN A 181 15.60 7.67 -16.64
CA GLN A 181 14.79 6.78 -15.82
C GLN A 181 15.42 5.40 -15.96
N VAL A 182 16.16 4.97 -14.94
CA VAL A 182 16.62 3.59 -14.84
C VAL A 182 15.46 2.81 -14.26
N THR A 183 14.75 2.07 -15.10
CA THR A 183 14.00 0.91 -14.62
C THR A 183 15.04 -0.06 -14.07
N GLU A 184 14.88 -0.50 -12.82
CA GLU A 184 15.43 -1.80 -12.44
C GLU A 184 14.73 -2.85 -13.32
N GLU A 185 15.21 -3.02 -14.55
CA GLU A 185 14.97 -4.24 -15.30
C GLU A 185 15.77 -5.35 -14.61
N GLU A 186 15.37 -5.73 -13.39
CA GLU A 186 15.38 -7.16 -13.09
C GLU A 186 14.49 -7.77 -14.18
N GLY A 187 15.11 -8.47 -15.13
CA GLY A 187 14.54 -8.93 -16.39
C GLY A 187 13.33 -9.86 -16.26
N TYR A 188 12.23 -9.36 -15.73
CA TYR A 188 10.91 -9.93 -15.86
C TYR A 188 10.37 -9.46 -17.19
N THR A 189 10.84 -10.08 -18.28
CA THR A 189 10.07 -10.05 -19.52
C THR A 189 8.65 -10.47 -19.15
N ASN A 190 7.64 -9.66 -19.48
CA ASN A 190 6.25 -10.06 -19.32
C ASN A 190 6.06 -11.37 -20.09
N VAL A 191 6.21 -12.51 -19.41
CA VAL A 191 6.00 -13.81 -20.03
C VAL A 191 4.50 -13.89 -20.24
N SER A 192 4.06 -13.46 -21.42
CA SER A 192 2.66 -13.51 -21.81
C SER A 192 2.25 -14.98 -21.83
N ASN A 193 1.68 -15.45 -20.73
CA ASN A 193 1.17 -16.80 -20.67
C ASN A 193 -0.20 -16.81 -21.35
N ARG A 194 -0.20 -17.00 -22.68
CA ARG A 194 -1.41 -17.06 -23.51
C ARG A 194 -2.39 -18.16 -23.06
N ASN A 195 -1.93 -19.12 -22.26
CA ASN A 195 -2.71 -20.26 -21.76
C ASN A 195 -3.43 -20.01 -20.41
N ARG A 196 -3.57 -18.75 -19.97
CA ARG A 196 -4.36 -18.45 -18.75
C ARG A 196 -5.86 -18.70 -19.01
N SER A 197 -6.49 -19.43 -18.10
CA SER A 197 -7.96 -19.56 -18.08
C SER A 197 -8.63 -18.19 -17.92
N GLY A 198 -9.89 -18.09 -18.35
CA GLY A 198 -10.67 -16.87 -18.18
C GLY A 198 -10.79 -16.46 -16.71
N ASP A 199 -11.02 -17.42 -15.81
CA ASP A 199 -11.14 -17.17 -14.36
C ASP A 199 -9.82 -16.67 -13.77
N TYR A 200 -8.66 -17.26 -14.14
CA TYR A 200 -7.37 -16.78 -13.64
C TYR A 200 -7.06 -15.36 -14.14
N LYS A 201 -7.46 -14.99 -15.36
CA LYS A 201 -7.33 -13.60 -15.86
C LYS A 201 -8.14 -12.62 -15.00
N LYS A 202 -9.37 -12.99 -14.60
CA LYS A 202 -10.19 -12.19 -13.68
C LYS A 202 -9.51 -12.07 -12.31
N ALA A 203 -8.93 -13.14 -11.77
CA ALA A 203 -8.16 -13.11 -10.52
C ALA A 203 -7.01 -12.08 -10.57
N VAL A 204 -6.23 -12.08 -11.66
CA VAL A 204 -5.14 -11.12 -11.87
C VAL A 204 -5.66 -9.68 -11.97
N ASN A 205 -6.81 -9.45 -12.61
CA ASN A 205 -7.43 -8.12 -12.66
C ASN A 205 -7.82 -7.62 -11.27
N HIS A 206 -8.40 -8.47 -10.41
CA HIS A 206 -8.69 -8.09 -9.04
C HIS A 206 -7.43 -7.79 -8.24
N ARG A 207 -6.34 -8.54 -8.46
CA ARG A 207 -5.04 -8.22 -7.86
C ARG A 207 -4.58 -6.83 -8.27
N LYS A 208 -4.59 -6.52 -9.58
CA LYS A 208 -4.27 -5.18 -10.12
C LYS A 208 -5.18 -4.07 -9.59
N GLY A 209 -6.43 -4.37 -9.23
CA GLY A 209 -7.32 -3.46 -8.52
C GLY A 209 -6.75 -2.95 -7.20
N ARG A 210 -6.01 -3.81 -6.49
CA ARG A 210 -5.38 -3.50 -5.20
C ARG A 210 -3.99 -2.85 -5.30
N HIS A 211 -3.60 -2.39 -6.49
CA HIS A 211 -2.32 -1.73 -6.67
C HIS A 211 -2.19 -0.48 -5.77
N PRO A 212 -1.03 -0.22 -5.12
CA PRO A 212 -0.86 0.89 -4.19
C PRO A 212 -1.25 2.26 -4.77
N LEU A 213 -0.98 2.51 -6.06
CA LEU A 213 -1.37 3.75 -6.74
C LEU A 213 -2.90 3.90 -6.83
N LYS A 214 -3.65 2.83 -7.10
CA LYS A 214 -5.13 2.86 -7.13
C LYS A 214 -5.68 3.14 -5.74
N ILE A 215 -5.14 2.48 -4.71
CA ILE A 215 -5.53 2.71 -3.31
C ILE A 215 -5.21 4.15 -2.88
N SER A 216 -4.06 4.70 -3.30
CA SER A 216 -3.69 6.09 -3.04
C SER A 216 -4.68 7.06 -3.70
N LYS A 217 -5.10 6.78 -4.94
CA LYS A 217 -6.13 7.56 -5.64
C LYS A 217 -7.46 7.53 -4.88
N LEU A 218 -7.89 6.35 -4.40
CA LEU A 218 -9.10 6.20 -3.59
C LEU A 218 -9.04 6.99 -2.28
N ARG A 219 -7.92 6.90 -1.55
CA ARG A 219 -7.71 7.68 -0.32
C ARG A 219 -7.73 9.18 -0.59
N THR A 220 -7.19 9.60 -1.73
CA THR A 220 -7.21 11.02 -2.14
C THR A 220 -8.63 11.47 -2.45
N GLY A 221 -9.40 10.69 -3.21
CA GLY A 221 -10.81 10.95 -3.50
C GLY A 221 -11.68 11.00 -2.23
N SER A 222 -11.49 10.04 -1.33
CA SER A 222 -12.14 10.01 -0.01
C SER A 222 -11.87 11.30 0.79
N ARG A 223 -10.61 11.76 0.86
CA ARG A 223 -10.27 13.05 1.51
C ARG A 223 -10.91 14.25 0.83
N GLN A 224 -10.99 14.27 -0.50
CA GLN A 224 -11.65 15.34 -1.25
C GLN A 224 -13.15 15.39 -0.94
N ILE A 225 -13.83 14.25 -0.87
CA ILE A 225 -15.25 14.17 -0.49
C ILE A 225 -15.44 14.66 0.94
N ILE A 226 -14.61 14.23 1.89
CA ILE A 226 -14.64 14.72 3.29
C ILE A 226 -14.54 16.26 3.30
N PHE A 227 -13.55 16.82 2.61
CA PHE A 227 -13.34 18.27 2.55
C PHE A 227 -14.56 19.00 1.96
N LYS A 228 -15.17 18.46 0.90
CA LYS A 228 -16.40 19.02 0.31
C LYS A 228 -17.57 18.97 1.29
N CYS A 229 -17.79 17.85 1.98
CA CYS A 229 -18.83 17.71 2.99
C CYS A 229 -18.69 18.76 4.09
N LYS A 230 -17.47 18.98 4.60
CA LYS A 230 -17.16 20.01 5.60
C LYS A 230 -17.49 21.42 5.09
N ASN A 231 -17.15 21.74 3.85
CA ASN A 231 -17.45 23.05 3.28
C ASN A 231 -18.96 23.28 3.09
N ILE A 232 -19.72 22.23 2.75
CA ILE A 232 -21.18 22.33 2.64
C ILE A 232 -21.79 22.55 4.03
N ALA A 233 -21.36 21.81 5.05
CA ALA A 233 -21.82 21.96 6.42
C ALA A 233 -21.57 23.38 6.96
N LYS A 234 -20.40 23.96 6.67
CA LYS A 234 -20.08 25.35 7.01
C LYS A 234 -20.99 26.39 6.34
N ARG A 235 -21.47 26.14 5.12
CA ARG A 235 -22.28 27.09 4.34
C ARG A 235 -23.78 26.95 4.58
N LYS A 236 -24.29 25.74 4.80
CA LYS A 236 -25.72 25.43 4.85
C LYS A 236 -26.22 24.98 6.24
N GLY A 237 -25.34 24.95 7.25
CA GLY A 237 -25.63 24.41 8.57
C GLY A 237 -25.34 22.90 8.68
N PRO A 238 -25.50 22.30 9.87
CA PRO A 238 -25.19 20.90 10.12
C PRO A 238 -25.94 20.00 9.12
N LEU A 239 -25.20 19.09 8.51
CA LEU A 239 -25.78 18.10 7.61
C LEU A 239 -26.47 17.03 8.44
N TYR A 240 -27.79 16.92 8.37
CA TYR A 240 -28.49 15.80 8.97
C TYR A 240 -28.48 14.61 8.00
N PHE A 241 -27.95 13.48 8.45
CA PHE A 241 -27.90 12.23 7.70
C PHE A 241 -28.65 11.14 8.44
N GLN A 242 -29.45 10.37 7.70
CA GLN A 242 -29.95 9.09 8.16
C GLN A 242 -28.81 8.07 8.03
N MET A 243 -28.27 7.62 9.15
CA MET A 243 -27.35 6.48 9.21
C MET A 243 -28.12 5.27 9.69
N PHE A 244 -28.04 4.18 8.93
CA PHE A 244 -28.51 2.87 9.36
C PHE A 244 -27.42 2.22 10.22
N ASP A 245 -27.74 1.89 11.46
CA ASP A 245 -26.81 1.26 12.41
C ASP A 245 -26.85 -0.28 12.37
N GLY A 246 -27.54 -0.85 11.38
CA GLY A 246 -27.61 -2.30 11.17
C GLY A 246 -28.57 -3.03 12.12
N THR A 247 -29.30 -2.31 12.98
CA THR A 247 -30.54 -2.81 13.58
C THR A 247 -31.71 -2.32 12.72
N GLU A 248 -32.70 -3.18 12.45
CA GLU A 248 -33.73 -2.91 11.43
C GLU A 248 -34.58 -1.65 11.70
N ASP A 249 -34.49 -1.06 12.91
CA ASP A 249 -35.41 0.00 13.35
C ASP A 249 -34.76 1.30 13.90
N ASN A 250 -33.44 1.47 13.93
CA ASN A 250 -32.83 2.68 14.51
C ASN A 250 -32.21 3.64 13.49
N VAL A 251 -32.85 4.80 13.36
CA VAL A 251 -32.36 5.97 12.62
C VAL A 251 -31.84 7.00 13.63
N SER A 252 -30.53 7.16 13.77
CA SER A 252 -29.95 8.19 14.66
C SER A 252 -29.62 9.48 13.90
N ILE A 253 -30.10 10.62 14.42
CA ILE A 253 -29.71 11.97 13.99
C ILE A 253 -28.51 12.38 14.85
N CYS A 254 -27.34 12.56 14.24
CA CYS A 254 -26.09 12.82 14.98
C CYS A 254 -25.66 14.29 14.87
N SER A 255 -25.16 14.88 15.96
CA SER A 255 -24.48 16.19 15.95
C SER A 255 -23.06 16.11 15.34
N ASP A 256 -22.40 14.95 15.42
CA ASP A 256 -21.04 14.67 14.93
C ASP A 256 -21.01 13.98 13.55
N VAL A 257 -21.83 14.46 12.62
CA VAL A 257 -21.95 13.90 11.26
C VAL A 257 -20.62 13.91 10.50
N GLU A 258 -19.73 14.87 10.77
CA GLU A 258 -18.45 14.97 10.08
C GLU A 258 -17.50 13.79 10.38
N GLU A 259 -17.41 13.37 11.65
CA GLU A 259 -16.54 12.24 12.01
C GLU A 259 -17.12 10.91 11.53
N LYS A 260 -18.45 10.73 11.58
CA LYS A 260 -19.09 9.54 11.03
C LYS A 260 -18.95 9.43 9.51
N ILE A 261 -19.05 10.53 8.76
CA ILE A 261 -18.81 10.54 7.30
C ILE A 261 -17.35 10.20 7.01
N LYS A 262 -16.42 10.77 7.77
CA LYS A 262 -14.99 10.49 7.64
C LYS A 262 -14.67 9.03 7.95
N GLU A 263 -15.29 8.46 8.97
CA GLU A 263 -15.17 7.04 9.29
C GLU A 263 -15.71 6.16 8.16
N LEU A 264 -16.93 6.42 7.68
CA LEU A 264 -17.53 5.71 6.55
C LEU A 264 -16.60 5.74 5.33
N LEU A 265 -16.16 6.92 4.91
CA LEU A 265 -15.34 7.09 3.71
C LEU A 265 -13.94 6.45 3.84
N ASN A 266 -13.40 6.35 5.05
CA ASN A 266 -12.17 5.59 5.30
C ASN A 266 -12.44 4.08 5.25
N ASN A 267 -13.56 3.63 5.84
CA ASN A 267 -13.97 2.24 5.83
C ASN A 267 -14.25 1.73 4.40
N MET A 268 -14.82 2.56 3.52
CA MET A 268 -15.08 2.17 2.14
C MET A 268 -13.81 1.87 1.34
N VAL A 269 -12.67 2.49 1.66
CA VAL A 269 -11.38 2.12 1.05
C VAL A 269 -10.96 0.72 1.50
N SER A 270 -11.17 0.38 2.76
CA SER A 270 -10.92 -0.97 3.27
C SER A 270 -11.86 -1.99 2.62
N VAL A 271 -13.16 -1.69 2.55
CA VAL A 271 -14.17 -2.54 1.87
C VAL A 271 -13.75 -2.79 0.41
N TYR A 272 -13.30 -1.78 -0.32
CA TYR A 272 -12.80 -1.94 -1.69
C TYR A 272 -11.66 -2.97 -1.79
N ILE A 273 -10.68 -2.89 -0.88
CA ILE A 273 -9.53 -3.80 -0.86
C ILE A 273 -10.00 -5.23 -0.57
N GLU A 274 -10.89 -5.40 0.40
CA GLU A 274 -11.45 -6.71 0.79
C GLU A 274 -12.27 -7.34 -0.34
N LEU A 275 -13.14 -6.58 -1.00
CA LEU A 275 -13.92 -7.05 -2.15
C LEU A 275 -13.01 -7.61 -3.24
N HIS A 276 -11.91 -6.92 -3.56
CA HIS A 276 -10.94 -7.42 -4.52
C HIS A 276 -10.17 -8.65 -4.01
N HIS A 277 -9.84 -8.74 -2.72
CA HIS A 277 -9.22 -9.94 -2.14
C HIS A 277 -10.15 -11.15 -2.28
N MET A 278 -11.40 -11.00 -1.85
CA MET A 278 -12.42 -12.05 -1.92
C MET A 278 -12.68 -12.48 -3.36
N ALA A 279 -12.84 -11.54 -4.29
CA ALA A 279 -13.07 -11.85 -5.69
C ALA A 279 -11.88 -12.61 -6.31
N GLU A 280 -10.64 -12.19 -6.04
CA GLU A 280 -9.45 -12.92 -6.48
C GLU A 280 -9.46 -14.36 -5.95
N TYR A 281 -9.70 -14.55 -4.65
CA TYR A 281 -9.74 -15.87 -4.04
C TYR A 281 -10.84 -16.75 -4.61
N CYS A 282 -12.03 -16.21 -4.85
CA CYS A 282 -13.09 -16.93 -5.55
C CYS A 282 -12.64 -17.38 -6.94
N TYR A 283 -12.01 -16.53 -7.74
CA TYR A 283 -11.58 -16.90 -9.09
C TYR A 283 -10.44 -17.91 -9.11
N VAL A 284 -9.46 -17.79 -8.20
CA VAL A 284 -8.40 -18.80 -8.04
C VAL A 284 -8.99 -20.13 -7.61
N PHE A 285 -9.98 -20.12 -6.72
CA PHE A 285 -10.65 -21.33 -6.26
C PHE A 285 -11.50 -21.98 -7.36
N ILE A 286 -12.27 -21.18 -8.12
CA ILE A 286 -13.04 -21.64 -9.28
C ILE A 286 -12.12 -22.28 -10.32
N ASP A 287 -10.99 -21.64 -10.65
CA ASP A 287 -10.02 -22.20 -11.60
C ASP A 287 -9.51 -23.59 -11.17
N LYS A 288 -9.25 -23.76 -9.86
CA LYS A 288 -8.84 -25.05 -9.28
C LYS A 288 -9.96 -26.10 -9.35
N LEU A 289 -11.20 -25.73 -9.00
CA LEU A 289 -12.34 -26.63 -9.02
C LEU A 289 -12.75 -27.04 -10.44
N MET A 290 -12.69 -26.12 -11.40
CA MET A 290 -12.96 -26.39 -12.81
C MET A 290 -11.98 -27.42 -13.40
N LYS A 291 -10.70 -27.36 -13.01
CA LYS A 291 -9.70 -28.39 -13.36
C LYS A 291 -10.03 -29.77 -12.78
N SER A 292 -10.84 -29.81 -11.73
CA SER A 292 -11.32 -31.03 -11.08
C SER A 292 -12.73 -31.44 -11.55
N GLY A 293 -13.27 -30.77 -12.59
CA GLY A 293 -14.59 -31.09 -13.17
C GLY A 293 -15.80 -30.51 -12.44
N ILE A 294 -15.62 -29.71 -11.39
CA ILE A 294 -16.71 -29.18 -10.56
C ILE A 294 -17.20 -27.83 -11.08
N LYS A 295 -18.48 -27.75 -11.46
CA LYS A 295 -19.11 -26.49 -11.92
C LYS A 295 -19.44 -25.57 -10.73
N CYS A 296 -18.97 -24.33 -10.80
CA CYS A 296 -19.11 -23.32 -9.73
C CYS A 296 -19.83 -22.05 -10.20
N SER A 297 -20.97 -22.18 -10.89
CA SER A 297 -21.70 -21.04 -11.46
C SER A 297 -22.15 -20.01 -10.42
N GLN A 298 -22.68 -20.48 -9.28
CA GLN A 298 -23.11 -19.61 -8.19
C GLN A 298 -21.95 -18.82 -7.57
N LEU A 299 -20.81 -19.47 -7.33
CA LEU A 299 -19.62 -18.81 -6.79
C LEU A 299 -19.05 -17.78 -7.78
N ARG A 300 -19.08 -18.10 -9.09
CA ARG A 300 -18.67 -17.17 -10.15
C ARG A 300 -19.56 -15.92 -10.17
N GLY A 301 -20.88 -16.10 -10.10
CA GLY A 301 -21.83 -14.98 -10.01
C GLY A 301 -21.56 -14.08 -8.80
N ASN A 302 -21.33 -14.67 -7.62
CA ASN A 302 -20.96 -13.90 -6.43
C ASN A 302 -19.65 -13.12 -6.62
N ALA A 303 -18.63 -13.74 -7.23
CA ALA A 303 -17.35 -13.08 -7.52
C ALA A 303 -17.48 -11.93 -8.52
N ASP A 304 -18.33 -12.08 -9.54
CA ASP A 304 -18.65 -11.00 -10.49
C ASP A 304 -19.34 -9.82 -9.76
N ILE A 305 -20.28 -10.08 -8.83
CA ILE A 305 -20.93 -9.03 -8.04
C ILE A 305 -19.92 -8.31 -7.13
N LEU A 306 -19.02 -9.03 -6.46
CA LEU A 306 -17.96 -8.41 -5.66
C LEU A 306 -17.10 -7.44 -6.51
N GLY A 307 -16.77 -7.83 -7.74
CA GLY A 307 -16.05 -6.98 -8.69
C GLY A 307 -16.83 -5.73 -9.06
N TYR A 308 -18.10 -5.88 -9.40
CA TYR A 308 -19.00 -4.76 -9.69
C TYR A 308 -19.09 -3.78 -8.52
N LEU A 309 -19.26 -4.28 -7.29
CA LEU A 309 -19.31 -3.43 -6.10
C LEU A 309 -17.99 -2.67 -5.89
N ALA A 310 -16.84 -3.32 -6.09
CA ALA A 310 -15.54 -2.68 -5.98
C ALA A 310 -15.36 -1.56 -7.02
N ASP A 311 -15.74 -1.80 -8.27
CA ASP A 311 -15.69 -0.79 -9.34
C ASP A 311 -16.63 0.39 -9.07
N ARG A 312 -17.82 0.13 -8.49
CA ARG A 312 -18.72 1.20 -8.03
C ARG A 312 -18.11 2.05 -6.93
N ILE A 313 -17.49 1.44 -5.91
CA ILE A 313 -16.78 2.19 -4.87
C ILE A 313 -15.69 3.05 -5.52
N PHE A 314 -14.93 2.48 -6.45
CA PHE A 314 -13.87 3.20 -7.14
C PHE A 314 -14.40 4.43 -7.86
N SER A 315 -15.43 4.27 -8.69
CA SER A 315 -16.03 5.39 -9.42
C SER A 315 -16.62 6.45 -8.48
N ILE A 316 -17.35 6.05 -7.42
CA ILE A 316 -17.92 6.99 -6.44
C ILE A 316 -16.81 7.84 -5.78
N LEU A 317 -15.71 7.19 -5.39
CA LEU A 317 -14.62 7.87 -4.69
C LEU A 317 -13.72 8.68 -5.63
N THR A 318 -13.52 8.27 -6.89
CA THR A 318 -12.60 8.96 -7.81
C THR A 318 -13.26 9.96 -8.76
N ASP A 319 -14.53 9.80 -9.10
CA ASP A 319 -15.21 10.57 -10.15
C ASP A 319 -16.14 11.65 -9.57
N SER A 320 -16.00 11.96 -8.27
CA SER A 320 -16.81 12.93 -7.52
C SER A 320 -16.48 14.41 -7.84
N GLY A 321 -16.20 14.70 -9.12
CA GLY A 321 -15.68 15.98 -9.66
C GLY A 321 -16.45 17.21 -9.20
N ASP A 322 -17.79 17.20 -9.19
CA ASP A 322 -18.62 18.38 -8.88
C ASP A 322 -19.86 18.05 -8.04
N VAL A 323 -19.63 17.42 -6.89
CA VAL A 323 -20.72 17.04 -5.98
C VAL A 323 -21.30 18.28 -5.27
N LYS A 324 -22.43 18.76 -5.78
CA LYS A 324 -23.26 19.80 -5.12
C LYS A 324 -24.00 19.27 -3.89
N ASP A 325 -24.26 17.96 -3.84
CA ASP A 325 -24.93 17.25 -2.75
C ASP A 325 -24.32 15.86 -2.56
N CYS A 326 -23.77 15.60 -1.36
CA CYS A 326 -23.08 14.36 -1.04
C CYS A 326 -24.04 13.22 -0.63
N ARG A 327 -25.33 13.50 -0.41
CA ARG A 327 -26.31 12.51 0.08
C ARG A 327 -26.46 11.28 -0.81
N PRO A 328 -26.61 11.39 -2.14
CA PRO A 328 -26.78 10.23 -3.01
C PRO A 328 -25.54 9.32 -3.03
N LEU A 329 -24.34 9.92 -2.92
CA LEU A 329 -23.09 9.17 -2.89
C LEU A 329 -22.97 8.37 -1.59
N LEU A 330 -23.25 9.00 -0.45
CA LEU A 330 -23.15 8.35 0.85
C LEU A 330 -24.20 7.24 1.00
N SER A 331 -25.43 7.48 0.52
CA SER A 331 -26.47 6.44 0.46
C SER A 331 -26.04 5.25 -0.41
N SER A 332 -25.43 5.52 -1.58
CA SER A 332 -24.90 4.46 -2.45
C SER A 332 -23.80 3.65 -1.77
N LEU A 333 -22.90 4.29 -1.02
CA LEU A 333 -21.82 3.62 -0.28
C LEU A 333 -22.37 2.74 0.86
N LEU A 334 -23.38 3.22 1.59
CA LEU A 334 -24.05 2.43 2.64
C LEU A 334 -24.73 1.19 2.04
N GLN A 335 -25.43 1.34 0.92
CA GLN A 335 -26.04 0.20 0.23
C GLN A 335 -24.99 -0.84 -0.21
N ILE A 336 -23.84 -0.39 -0.71
CA ILE A 336 -22.73 -1.28 -1.07
C ILE A 336 -22.21 -2.04 0.15
N GLN A 337 -22.07 -1.36 1.30
CA GLN A 337 -21.64 -1.98 2.55
C GLN A 337 -22.63 -3.08 2.99
N GLN A 338 -23.93 -2.82 2.92
CA GLN A 338 -24.98 -3.81 3.22
C GLN A 338 -24.88 -5.03 2.29
N ASN A 339 -24.85 -4.80 0.98
CA ASN A 339 -24.81 -5.87 -0.03
C ASN A 339 -23.56 -6.76 0.13
N THR A 340 -22.43 -6.18 0.56
CA THR A 340 -21.18 -6.90 0.78
C THR A 340 -21.33 -7.96 1.88
N VAL A 341 -22.08 -7.67 2.94
CA VAL A 341 -22.31 -8.61 4.05
C VAL A 341 -23.03 -9.86 3.56
N ASP A 342 -24.09 -9.69 2.77
CA ASP A 342 -24.90 -10.82 2.31
C ASP A 342 -24.16 -11.70 1.30
N ILE A 343 -23.42 -11.08 0.38
CA ILE A 343 -22.59 -11.84 -0.58
C ILE A 343 -21.49 -12.61 0.16
N THR A 344 -20.88 -12.02 1.19
CA THR A 344 -19.87 -12.68 2.02
C THR A 344 -20.45 -13.92 2.69
N LYS A 345 -21.64 -13.83 3.29
CA LYS A 345 -22.34 -14.98 3.88
C LYS A 345 -22.56 -16.10 2.85
N ASN A 346 -22.98 -15.74 1.62
CA ASN A 346 -23.20 -16.71 0.54
C ASN A 346 -21.90 -17.42 0.12
N ILE A 347 -20.78 -16.69 -0.01
CA ILE A 347 -19.47 -17.26 -0.34
C ILE A 347 -18.97 -18.19 0.76
N VAL A 348 -19.09 -17.78 2.02
CA VAL A 348 -18.69 -18.60 3.17
C VAL A 348 -19.53 -19.89 3.23
N SER A 349 -20.84 -19.80 3.02
CA SER A 349 -21.73 -20.96 2.95
C SER A 349 -21.34 -21.93 1.82
N PHE A 350 -21.01 -21.41 0.64
CA PHE A 350 -20.57 -22.24 -0.48
C PHE A 350 -19.22 -22.92 -0.21
N THR A 351 -18.24 -22.16 0.27
CA THR A 351 -16.87 -22.65 0.49
C THR A 351 -16.78 -23.70 1.61
N LYS A 352 -17.63 -23.59 2.64
CA LYS A 352 -17.77 -24.61 3.70
C LYS A 352 -18.07 -26.01 3.17
N LYS A 353 -18.74 -26.13 2.01
CA LYS A 353 -19.04 -27.44 1.39
C LYS A 353 -17.80 -28.16 0.85
N PHE A 354 -16.68 -27.46 0.72
CA PHE A 354 -15.43 -27.97 0.14
C PHE A 354 -14.26 -27.98 1.13
N THR A 355 -14.46 -27.47 2.36
CA THR A 355 -13.51 -27.54 3.46
C THR A 355 -13.98 -28.64 4.41
N VAL A 356 -13.49 -29.86 4.19
CA VAL A 356 -13.56 -30.98 5.15
C VAL A 356 -12.27 -30.98 5.97
#